data_AF-A0A946ZRZ2-F1
#
_entry.id   AF-A0A946ZRZ2-F1
#
_cell.length_a   1.000
_cell.length_b   1.000
_cell.length_c   1.000
_cell.angle_alpha   90.00
_cell.angle_beta   90.00
_cell.angle_gamma   90.00
#
_symmetry.space_group_name_H-M   'P 1'
#
loop_
_entity.id
_entity.type
_entity.pdbx_description
1 polymer ?
#
loop_
_entity_poly.entity_id
_entity_poly.type
_entity_poly.pdbx_seq_one_letter_code
_entity_poly.pdbx_strand_id
1 'polypeptide(L)'
;SRNMIYSGAVVLAFLGLHFYDFWLHEMAYKYVEVNPEDPTRYFAETVEKFAPMWRTALYVVSFGLLSLHLWHGFASSFQTMGLNNKYTPAIVNFTKIYAVAIPLGFVFIALYHHFNPIIH
;
A
#
# COMPACT_ATOMS: atom_id res chain seq x y z
N SER A 1 -20.31 5.24 -4.42
CA SER A 1 -19.85 5.28 -5.83
C SER A 1 -19.36 6.68 -6.28
N ARG A 2 -20.05 7.79 -5.96
CA ARG A 2 -19.68 9.14 -6.47
C ARG A 2 -18.23 9.59 -6.20
N ASN A 3 -17.61 9.16 -5.08
CA ASN A 3 -16.24 9.51 -4.72
C ASN A 3 -15.18 8.46 -5.15
N MET A 4 -15.58 7.41 -5.88
CA MET A 4 -14.69 6.31 -6.27
C MET A 4 -13.62 6.72 -7.26
N ILE A 5 -13.94 7.64 -8.18
CA ILE A 5 -12.97 8.15 -9.16
C ILE A 5 -11.87 8.96 -8.48
N TYR A 6 -12.22 9.79 -7.49
CA TYR A 6 -11.25 10.60 -6.73
C TYR A 6 -10.37 9.73 -5.84
N SER A 7 -10.96 8.81 -5.07
CA SER A 7 -10.18 7.87 -4.25
C SER A 7 -9.28 6.98 -5.11
N GLY A 8 -9.74 6.53 -6.28
CA GLY A 8 -8.93 5.79 -7.24
C GLY A 8 -7.76 6.61 -7.80
N ALA A 9 -8.00 7.86 -8.18
CA ALA A 9 -6.95 8.76 -8.65
C ALA A 9 -5.88 9.02 -7.56
N VAL A 10 -6.29 9.19 -6.31
CA VAL A 10 -5.34 9.37 -5.20
C VAL A 10 -4.55 8.08 -4.93
N VAL A 11 -5.18 6.91 -5.03
CA VAL A 11 -4.47 5.62 -4.93
C VAL A 11 -3.45 5.47 -6.07
N LEU A 12 -3.78 5.88 -7.30
CA LEU A 12 -2.84 5.87 -8.42
C LEU A 12 -1.67 6.83 -8.19
N ALA A 13 -1.92 8.03 -7.66
CA ALA A 13 -0.85 8.97 -7.30
C ALA A 13 0.07 8.38 -6.22
N PHE A 14 -0.51 7.74 -5.20
CA PHE A 14 0.25 7.03 -4.17
C PHE A 14 1.09 5.88 -4.75
N LEU A 15 0.55 5.12 -5.70
CA LEU A 15 1.30 4.07 -6.39
C LEU A 15 2.53 4.62 -7.12
N GLY A 16 2.39 5.79 -7.77
CA GLY A 16 3.51 6.50 -8.38
C GLY A 16 4.60 6.88 -7.37
N LEU A 17 4.21 7.47 -6.23
CA LEU A 17 5.15 7.79 -5.15
C LEU A 17 5.82 6.52 -4.59
N HIS A 18 5.05 5.46 -4.38
CA HIS A 18 5.55 4.17 -3.89
C HIS A 18 6.61 3.58 -4.84
N PHE A 19 6.37 3.63 -6.15
CA PHE A 19 7.36 3.20 -7.14
C PHE A 19 8.59 4.11 -7.17
N TYR A 20 8.41 5.41 -6.97
CA TYR A 20 9.54 6.33 -6.87
C TYR A 20 10.42 6.01 -5.66
N ASP A 21 9.82 5.78 -4.49
CA ASP A 21 10.56 5.54 -3.25
C ASP A 21 11.29 4.19 -3.23
N PHE A 22 10.68 3.13 -3.77
CA PHE A 22 11.21 1.76 -3.66
C PHE A 22 11.60 1.15 -5.01
N TRP A 23 10.68 1.14 -5.98
CA TRP A 23 10.87 0.39 -7.22
C TRP A 23 11.98 0.97 -8.12
N LEU A 24 12.04 2.29 -8.31
CA LEU A 24 13.08 2.91 -9.15
C LEU A 24 14.49 2.68 -8.62
N HIS A 25 14.68 2.81 -7.31
CA HIS A 25 15.96 2.56 -6.66
C HIS A 25 16.38 1.09 -6.81
N GLU A 26 15.43 0.16 -6.65
CA GLU A 26 15.69 -1.27 -6.83
C GLU A 26 16.05 -1.63 -8.27
N MET A 27 15.33 -1.06 -9.25
CA MET A 27 15.63 -1.27 -10.67
C MET A 27 17.00 -0.70 -11.06
N ALA A 28 17.37 0.47 -10.52
CA ALA A 28 18.67 1.06 -10.74
C ALA A 28 19.79 0.16 -10.19
N TYR A 29 19.69 -0.24 -8.91
CA TYR A 29 20.69 -1.10 -8.27
C TYR A 29 20.88 -2.43 -9.00
N LYS A 30 19.77 -3.12 -9.34
CA LYS A 30 19.80 -4.47 -9.90
C LYS A 30 20.12 -4.52 -11.39
N TYR A 31 19.54 -3.61 -12.19
CA TYR A 31 19.55 -3.73 -13.65
C TYR A 31 20.31 -2.63 -14.37
N VAL A 32 20.54 -1.47 -13.74
CA VAL A 32 21.32 -0.39 -14.34
C VAL A 32 22.77 -0.46 -13.89
N GLU A 33 23.00 -0.54 -12.58
CA GLU A 33 24.33 -0.62 -11.97
C GLU A 33 24.86 -2.06 -11.97
N VAL A 34 23.95 -3.05 -12.01
CA VAL A 34 24.29 -4.49 -12.00
C VAL A 34 25.12 -4.86 -10.76
N ASN A 35 24.73 -4.29 -9.61
CA ASN A 35 25.37 -4.59 -8.34
C ASN A 35 25.06 -6.04 -7.91
N PRO A 36 25.97 -6.69 -7.15
CA PRO A 36 25.70 -8.00 -6.56
C PRO A 36 24.50 -7.92 -5.60
N GLU A 37 23.75 -9.02 -5.49
CA GLU A 37 22.58 -9.05 -4.60
C GLU A 37 23.02 -8.93 -3.13
N ASP A 38 22.52 -7.88 -2.46
CA ASP A 38 22.70 -7.68 -1.01
C ASP A 38 21.35 -7.74 -0.29
N PRO A 39 21.03 -8.88 0.36
CA PRO A 39 19.76 -9.05 1.07
C PRO A 39 19.67 -8.23 2.36
N THR A 40 20.76 -7.65 2.84
CA THR A 40 20.79 -6.89 4.11
C THR A 40 20.42 -5.41 3.94
N ARG A 41 20.47 -4.91 2.70
CA ARG A 41 20.23 -3.49 2.36
C ARG A 41 18.79 -3.03 2.61
N TYR A 42 17.80 -3.90 2.34
CA TYR A 42 16.37 -3.53 2.33
C TYR A 42 15.85 -2.93 3.63
N PHE A 43 16.32 -3.46 4.78
CA PHE A 43 15.86 -2.99 6.08
C PHE A 43 16.29 -1.54 6.33
N ALA A 44 17.56 -1.22 6.12
CA ALA A 44 18.09 0.12 6.35
C ALA A 44 17.45 1.16 5.44
N GLU A 45 17.29 0.85 4.16
CA GLU A 45 16.62 1.73 3.21
C GLU A 45 15.16 1.98 3.60
N THR A 46 14.44 0.94 4.03
CA THR A 46 13.06 1.08 4.47
C THR A 46 12.94 2.00 5.69
N VAL A 47 13.82 1.82 6.69
CA VAL A 47 13.85 2.68 7.88
C VAL A 47 14.13 4.13 7.50
N GLU A 48 15.11 4.37 6.63
CA GLU A 48 15.47 5.72 6.18
C GLU A 48 14.31 6.42 5.46
N LYS A 49 13.56 5.70 4.60
CA LYS A 49 12.40 6.29 3.89
C LYS A 49 11.30 6.74 4.85
N PHE A 50 11.11 6.05 5.98
CA PHE A 50 10.11 6.37 7.01
C PHE A 50 10.64 7.24 8.17
N ALA A 51 11.92 7.63 8.17
CA ALA A 51 12.46 8.57 9.15
C ALA A 51 11.73 9.93 9.20
N PRO A 52 11.47 10.61 8.05
CA PRO A 52 10.76 11.89 8.09
C PRO A 52 9.26 11.71 8.36
N MET A 53 8.76 12.36 9.44
CA MET A 53 7.37 12.28 9.88
C MET A 53 6.34 12.61 8.78
N TRP A 54 6.66 13.57 7.91
CA TRP A 54 5.76 13.97 6.82
C TRP A 54 5.54 12.84 5.80
N ARG A 55 6.57 12.03 5.49
CA ARG A 55 6.42 10.87 4.59
C ARG A 55 5.59 9.79 5.26
N THR A 56 5.88 9.48 6.52
CA THR A 56 5.09 8.51 7.28
C THR A 56 3.61 8.92 7.34
N ALA A 57 3.32 10.18 7.65
CA ALA A 57 1.95 10.70 7.66
C ALA A 57 1.27 10.58 6.28
N LEU A 58 1.99 10.89 5.19
CA LEU A 58 1.49 10.73 3.83
C LEU A 58 1.11 9.27 3.55
N TYR A 59 2.00 8.31 3.84
CA TYR A 59 1.72 6.88 3.66
C TYR A 59 0.53 6.41 4.49
N VAL A 60 0.43 6.82 5.76
CA VAL A 60 -0.70 6.47 6.64
C VAL A 60 -2.03 6.97 6.06
N VAL A 61 -2.08 8.22 5.61
CA VAL A 61 -3.28 8.79 4.97
C VAL A 61 -3.61 8.05 3.67
N SER A 62 -2.60 7.76 2.84
CA SER A 62 -2.77 7.00 1.60
C SER A 62 -3.35 5.60 1.83
N PHE A 63 -2.89 4.87 2.86
CA PHE A 63 -3.47 3.58 3.22
C PHE A 63 -4.91 3.69 3.74
N GLY A 64 -5.24 4.76 4.46
CA GLY A 64 -6.63 5.06 4.83
C GLY A 64 -7.53 5.28 3.61
N LEU A 65 -7.06 6.05 2.62
CA LEU A 65 -7.78 6.27 1.37
C LEU A 65 -7.89 4.99 0.52
N LEU A 66 -6.84 4.16 0.48
CA LEU A 66 -6.88 2.84 -0.14
C LEU A 66 -7.91 1.93 0.53
N SER A 67 -7.99 1.95 1.86
CA SER A 67 -9.01 1.20 2.62
C SER A 67 -10.41 1.60 2.19
N LEU A 68 -10.70 2.91 2.14
CA LEU A 68 -11.98 3.42 1.66
C LEU A 68 -12.25 3.03 0.21
N HIS A 69 -11.25 3.10 -0.68
CA HIS A 69 -11.39 2.71 -2.08
C HIS A 69 -11.78 1.23 -2.22
N LEU A 70 -11.04 0.34 -1.55
CA LEU A 70 -11.29 -1.10 -1.56
C LEU A 70 -12.66 -1.44 -0.94
N TRP A 71 -13.02 -0.80 0.17
CA TRP A 71 -14.29 -1.04 0.86
C TRP A 71 -15.51 -0.83 -0.04
N HIS A 72 -15.45 0.16 -0.93
CA HIS A 72 -16.55 0.49 -1.83
C HIS A 72 -16.48 -0.27 -3.17
N GLY A 73 -15.29 -0.49 -3.72
CA GLY A 73 -15.11 -1.02 -5.07
C GLY A 73 -14.94 -2.53 -5.15
N PHE A 74 -14.30 -3.14 -4.14
CA PHE A 74 -13.77 -4.50 -4.29
C PHE A 74 -14.87 -5.55 -4.41
N ALA A 75 -15.91 -5.46 -3.58
CA ALA A 75 -17.08 -6.33 -3.68
C ALA A 75 -17.81 -6.19 -5.03
N SER A 76 -17.88 -4.97 -5.56
CA SER A 76 -18.53 -4.69 -6.84
C SER A 76 -17.81 -5.36 -8.00
N SER A 77 -16.48 -5.44 -7.98
CA SER A 77 -15.71 -6.12 -9.02
C SER A 77 -16.08 -7.59 -9.14
N PHE A 78 -16.26 -8.31 -8.02
CA PHE A 78 -16.70 -9.70 -8.03
C PHE A 78 -18.11 -9.87 -8.60
N GLN A 79 -19.01 -8.93 -8.29
CA GLN A 79 -20.36 -8.93 -8.86
C GLN A 79 -20.33 -8.72 -10.39
N THR A 80 -19.50 -7.78 -10.87
CA THR A 80 -19.28 -7.56 -12.32
C THR A 80 -18.68 -8.77 -13.02
N MET A 81 -17.84 -9.55 -12.33
CA MET A 81 -17.29 -10.81 -12.83
C MET A 81 -18.28 -11.99 -12.80
N GLY A 82 -19.54 -11.77 -12.40
CA GLY A 82 -20.59 -12.80 -12.42
C GLY A 82 -20.75 -13.60 -11.13
N LEU A 83 -20.02 -13.26 -10.05
CA LEU A 83 -20.19 -13.89 -8.72
C LEU A 83 -21.37 -13.28 -7.96
N ASN A 84 -22.57 -13.34 -8.57
CA ASN A 84 -23.81 -12.88 -7.95
C ASN A 84 -24.74 -14.08 -7.63
N ASN A 85 -24.46 -14.76 -6.53
CA ASN A 85 -25.18 -15.97 -6.12
C ASN A 85 -25.33 -16.04 -4.59
N LYS A 86 -25.69 -17.21 -4.03
CA LYS A 86 -25.83 -17.42 -2.58
C LYS A 86 -24.59 -17.07 -1.74
N TYR A 87 -23.40 -17.03 -2.34
CA TYR A 87 -22.13 -16.68 -1.69
C TYR A 87 -21.84 -15.17 -1.69
N THR A 88 -22.63 -14.34 -2.39
CA THR A 88 -22.45 -12.87 -2.43
C THR A 88 -22.32 -12.24 -1.04
N PRO A 89 -23.14 -12.58 -0.02
CA PRO A 89 -22.99 -12.00 1.31
C PRO A 89 -21.64 -12.33 1.97
N ALA A 90 -21.13 -13.55 1.78
CA ALA A 90 -19.82 -13.95 2.28
C ALA A 90 -18.69 -13.20 1.59
N ILE A 91 -18.76 -13.02 0.26
CA ILE A 91 -17.78 -12.25 -0.53
C ILE A 91 -17.77 -10.78 -0.08
N VAL A 92 -18.94 -10.17 0.12
CA VAL A 92 -19.04 -8.78 0.59
C VAL A 92 -18.40 -8.64 1.98
N ASN A 93 -18.63 -9.58 2.90
CA ASN A 93 -18.01 -9.53 4.22
C ASN A 93 -16.49 -9.73 4.14
N PHE A 94 -16.03 -10.70 3.34
CA PHE A 94 -14.60 -10.93 3.13
C PHE A 94 -13.90 -9.70 2.57
N THR A 95 -14.44 -9.10 1.51
CA THR A 95 -13.85 -7.92 0.86
C THR A 95 -13.80 -6.70 1.79
N LYS A 96 -14.79 -6.52 2.66
CA LYS A 96 -14.77 -5.49 3.71
C LYS A 96 -13.68 -5.72 4.75
N ILE A 97 -13.55 -6.96 5.25
CA ILE A 97 -12.48 -7.32 6.20
C ILE A 97 -11.12 -7.07 5.54
N TYR A 98 -10.93 -7.55 4.31
CA TYR A 98 -9.70 -7.35 3.54
C TYR A 98 -9.36 -5.86 3.36
N ALA A 99 -10.36 -5.06 3.00
CA ALA A 99 -10.20 -3.61 2.79
C ALA A 99 -9.73 -2.87 4.05
N VAL A 100 -9.91 -3.42 5.26
CA VAL A 100 -9.46 -2.80 6.51
C VAL A 100 -8.18 -3.46 7.02
N ALA A 101 -8.14 -4.79 7.08
CA ALA A 101 -7.04 -5.54 7.67
C ALA A 101 -5.71 -5.31 6.94
N ILE A 102 -5.73 -5.32 5.60
CA ILE A 102 -4.50 -5.18 4.81
C ILE A 102 -3.91 -3.75 4.93
N PRO A 103 -4.68 -2.67 4.71
CA PRO A 103 -4.15 -1.32 4.91
C PRO A 103 -3.71 -1.05 6.36
N LEU A 104 -4.40 -1.58 7.36
CA LEU A 104 -3.97 -1.47 8.77
C LEU A 104 -2.61 -2.14 9.01
N GLY A 105 -2.37 -3.30 8.39
CA GLY A 105 -1.06 -3.96 8.44
C GLY A 105 0.05 -3.08 7.86
N PHE A 106 -0.20 -2.41 6.74
CA PHE A 106 0.78 -1.48 6.15
C PHE A 106 0.97 -0.20 6.96
N VAL A 107 -0.09 0.34 7.57
CA VAL A 107 0.01 1.46 8.52
C VAL A 107 0.88 1.07 9.71
N PHE A 108 0.69 -0.13 10.27
CA PHE A 108 1.53 -0.64 11.34
C PHE A 108 2.99 -0.70 10.92
N ILE A 109 3.30 -1.23 9.73
CA ILE A 109 4.68 -1.28 9.22
C ILE A 109 5.30 0.12 9.12
N ALA A 110 4.59 1.10 8.54
CA ALA A 110 5.09 2.47 8.40
C ALA A 110 5.37 3.12 9.76
N LEU A 111 4.44 2.97 10.71
CA LEU A 111 4.60 3.50 12.08
C LEU A 111 5.73 2.80 12.83
N TYR A 112 5.83 1.48 12.71
CA TYR A 112 6.90 0.70 13.35
C TYR A 112 8.29 1.20 12.93
N HIS A 113 8.52 1.41 11.63
CA HIS A 113 9.81 1.89 11.13
C HIS A 113 10.07 3.37 11.48
N HIS A 114 9.02 4.19 11.56
CA HIS A 114 9.15 5.58 12.00
C HIS A 114 9.56 5.70 13.48
N PHE A 115 8.99 4.87 14.36
CA PHE A 115 9.26 4.91 15.80
C PHE A 115 10.46 4.05 16.23
N ASN A 116 10.96 3.17 15.37
CA ASN A 116 12.17 2.37 15.61
C ASN A 116 13.25 2.69 14.57
N PRO A 117 13.82 3.92 14.58
CA PRO A 117 14.91 4.27 13.67
C PRO A 117 16.17 3.46 13.98
N ILE A 118 17.06 3.33 13.00
CA ILE A 118 18.40 2.80 13.21
C ILE A 118 19.13 3.80 14.11
N ILE A 119 19.47 3.36 15.32
CA ILE A 119 20.32 4.11 16.23
C ILE A 119 21.76 3.89 15.74
N HIS A 120 22.37 4.92 15.17
CA HIS A 120 23.79 4.93 14.85
C HIS A 120 24.64 5.12 16.11
#